data_AF-D9PMF9-F1
#
_entry.id   AF-D9PMF9-F1
#
_cell.length_a   1.000
_cell.length_b   1.000
_cell.length_c   1.000
_cell.angle_alpha   90.00
_cell.angle_beta   90.00
_cell.angle_gamma   90.00
#
_symmetry.space_group_name_H-M   'P 1'
#
loop_
_entity.id
_entity.type
_entity.pdbx_description
1 polymer ?
#
loop_
_entity_poly.entity_id
_entity_poly.type
_entity_poly.pdbx_seq_one_letter_code
_entity_poly.pdbx_strand_id
1 'polypeptide(L)' 'AGGALLVREAGGMVSDFEAGEGFLESGRIVAANPKVFSTLLEAITRR' A
#
# COMPACT_ATOMS: atom_id res chain seq x y z
N ALA A 1 -6.36 -5.29 11.73
CA ALA A 1 -6.04 -5.15 10.29
C ALA A 1 -7.15 -5.77 9.42
N GLY A 2 -8.28 -5.08 9.25
CA GLY A 2 -9.39 -5.60 8.40
C GLY A 2 -9.42 -4.99 7.00
N GLY A 3 -9.18 -3.69 6.88
CA GLY A 3 -9.22 -2.97 5.60
C GLY A 3 -8.16 -3.45 4.59
N ALA A 4 -6.96 -3.81 5.05
CA ALA A 4 -5.92 -4.35 4.18
C ALA A 4 -6.35 -5.67 3.51
N LEU A 5 -7.08 -6.52 4.22
CA LEU A 5 -7.64 -7.75 3.67
C LEU A 5 -8.72 -7.43 2.63
N LEU A 6 -9.65 -6.52 2.95
CA LEU A 6 -10.69 -6.11 2.00
C LEU A 6 -10.11 -5.59 0.68
N VAL A 7 -9.07 -4.76 0.74
CA VAL A 7 -8.38 -4.26 -0.46
C VAL A 7 -7.75 -5.38 -1.25
N ARG A 8 -7.05 -6.32 -0.59
CA ARG A 8 -6.41 -7.47 -1.24
C ARG A 8 -7.44 -8.40 -1.90
N GLU A 9 -8.54 -8.72 -1.21
CA GLU A 9 -9.64 -9.53 -1.76
C GLU A 9 -10.35 -8.85 -2.94
N ALA A 10 -10.39 -7.51 -2.96
CA ALA A 10 -10.89 -6.73 -4.10
C ALA A 10 -9.88 -6.62 -5.27
N GLY A 11 -8.73 -7.31 -5.20
CA GLY A 11 -7.68 -7.28 -6.22
C GLY A 11 -6.74 -6.07 -6.14
N GLY A 12 -6.78 -5.34 -5.03
CA GLY A 12 -5.86 -4.24 -4.74
C GLY A 12 -4.54 -4.70 -4.14
N MET A 13 -3.59 -3.77 -4.07
CA MET A 13 -2.28 -3.94 -3.45
C MET A 13 -2.20 -3.08 -2.20
N VAL A 14 -1.47 -3.56 -1.19
CA VAL A 14 -1.27 -2.87 0.09
C VAL A 14 0.18 -3.04 0.54
N SER A 15 0.87 -1.95 0.84
CA SER A 15 2.23 -1.95 1.41
C SER A 15 2.47 -0.77 2.36
N ASP A 16 3.62 -0.77 3.02
CA ASP A 16 4.22 0.43 3.59
C ASP A 16 4.95 1.28 2.52
N PHE A 17 5.68 2.31 2.95
CA PHE A 17 6.42 3.22 2.06
C PHE A 17 7.73 2.61 1.53
N GLU A 18 8.16 1.46 2.05
CA GLU A 18 9.32 0.70 1.58
C GLU A 18 8.90 -0.43 0.62
N ALA A 19 7.64 -0.42 0.16
CA ALA A 19 7.01 -1.49 -0.61
C ALA A 19 6.96 -2.84 0.15
N GLY A 20 7.03 -2.82 1.48
CA GLY A 20 6.99 -3.99 2.35
C GLY A 20 5.63 -4.22 3.02
N GLU A 21 5.57 -5.23 3.88
CA GLU A 21 4.36 -5.57 4.66
C GLU A 21 4.34 -4.95 6.07
N GLY A 22 5.32 -4.10 6.42
CA GLY A 22 5.49 -3.50 7.75
C GLY A 22 4.54 -2.33 8.05
N PHE A 23 3.38 -2.27 7.40
CA PHE A 23 2.43 -1.16 7.52
C PHE A 23 1.68 -1.16 8.86
N LEU A 24 1.63 -2.29 9.56
CA LEU A 24 1.03 -2.38 10.90
C LEU A 24 1.94 -1.80 11.98
N GLU A 25 3.25 -1.99 11.83
CA GLU A 25 4.27 -1.53 12.76
C GLU A 25 4.65 -0.07 12.47
N SER A 26 4.83 0.28 11.20
CA SER A 26 5.26 1.63 10.79
C SER A 26 4.13 2.67 10.83
N GLY A 27 2.86 2.22 10.82
CA GLY A 27 1.68 3.07 10.67
C GLY A 27 1.56 3.77 9.32
N ARG A 28 2.48 3.50 8.38
CA ARG A 28 2.47 4.02 7.01
C ARG A 28 1.86 2.98 6.10
N ILE A 29 0.81 3.35 5.38
CA ILE A 29 0.10 2.43 4.51
C ILE A 29 -0.21 3.10 3.17
N VAL A 30 -0.03 2.33 2.11
CA VAL A 30 -0.41 2.65 0.74
C VAL A 30 -1.32 1.52 0.28
N ALA A 31 -2.50 1.87 -0.22
CA ALA A 31 -3.45 0.92 -0.75
C ALA A 31 -4.02 1.46 -2.07
N ALA A 32 -3.90 0.70 -3.15
CA ALA A 32 -4.41 1.10 -4.47
C ALA A 32 -4.64 -0.11 -5.37
N ASN A 33 -5.27 0.09 -6.53
CA ASN A 33 -5.34 -0.95 -7.54
C ASN A 33 -3.97 -1.11 -8.26
N PRO A 34 -3.69 -2.28 -8.89
CA PRO A 34 -2.38 -2.55 -9.51
C PRO A 34 -1.95 -1.54 -10.56
N LYS A 35 -2.91 -0.90 -11.25
CA LYS A 35 -2.64 0.07 -12.33
C LYS A 35 -1.93 1.33 -11.83
N VAL A 36 -2.16 1.76 -10.59
CA VAL A 36 -1.64 3.05 -10.08
C VAL A 36 -0.74 2.89 -8.85
N PHE A 37 -0.61 1.68 -8.32
CA PHE A 37 0.11 1.42 -7.07
C PHE A 37 1.56 1.90 -7.11
N SER A 38 2.31 1.57 -8.16
CA SER A 38 3.71 1.99 -8.32
C SER A 38 3.86 3.51 -8.42
N THR A 39 3.04 4.16 -9.24
CA THR A 39 3.05 5.62 -9.40
C THR A 39 2.66 6.34 -8.11
N LEU A 40 1.66 5.82 -7.38
CA LEU A 40 1.26 6.37 -6.09
C LEU A 40 2.39 6.25 -5.06
N LEU A 41 3.00 5.07 -4.95
CA LEU A 41 4.12 4.83 -4.04
C LEU A 41 5.30 5.75 -4.37
N GLU A 42 5.63 5.93 -5.64
CA GLU A 42 6.67 6.85 -6.08
C GLU A 42 6.34 8.31 -5.76
N ALA A 43 5.09 8.74 -5.99
CA ALA A 43 4.65 10.11 -5.73
C ALA A 43 4.75 10.52 -4.26
N ILE A 44 4.62 9.57 -3.33
CA ILE A 44 4.70 9.83 -1.88
C ILE A 44 6.10 9.57 -1.29
N THR A 45 6.94 8.77 -1.96
CA THR A 45 8.29 8.42 -1.49
C THR A 45 9.39 9.32 -2.08
N ARG A 46 9.13 9.98 -3.21
CA ARG A 46 10.02 11.03 -3.74
C ARG A 46 10.10 12.20 -2.75
N ARG A 47 11.28 12.36 -2.13
CA ARG A 47 11.72 13.58 -1.43
C ARG A 47 12.48 14.49 -2.38
#